data_AF-A0A0R3MCM6-F1
#
_entry.id   AF-A0A0R3MCM6-F1
#
_cell.length_a   1.000
_cell.length_b   1.000
_cell.length_c   1.000
_cell.angle_alpha   90.00
_cell.angle_beta   90.00
_cell.angle_gamma   90.00
#
_symmetry.space_group_name_H-M   'P 1'
#
loop_
_entity.id
_entity.type
_entity.pdbx_description
1 polymer ?
#
loop_
_entity_poly.entity_id
_entity_poly.type
_entity_poly.pdbx_seq_one_letter_code
_entity_poly.pdbx_strand_id
1 'polypeptide(L)'
;MEKLKRSLTVFDNALVDQRFFCVAPEWLLSEHRISETNQIYLECAKELACKATVLCLNRAGVKPEHVDRIIFVSSSGIATPSLDVDVISKVGLRTNVRRTPIFGLGCAGGASGVSLAGAICRATSERVLLIAVELTSLTF
;
A
#
# COMPACT_ATOMS: atom_id res chain seq x y z
N MET A 1 -24.00 -23.37 15.27
CA MET A 1 -23.75 -22.42 16.39
C MET A 1 -22.38 -22.63 17.03
N GLU A 2 -21.99 -23.85 17.41
CA GLU A 2 -20.70 -24.13 18.09
C GLU A 2 -19.45 -23.79 17.26
N LYS A 3 -19.44 -24.14 15.96
CA LYS A 3 -18.34 -23.80 15.04
C LYS A 3 -18.11 -22.29 14.89
N LEU A 4 -19.20 -21.50 14.89
CA LEU A 4 -19.13 -20.04 14.82
C LEU A 4 -18.53 -19.45 16.10
N LYS A 5 -18.97 -19.90 17.28
CA LYS A 5 -18.38 -19.49 18.56
C LYS A 5 -16.88 -19.77 18.60
N ARG A 6 -16.44 -20.93 18.13
CA ARG A 6 -15.01 -21.28 18.03
C ARG A 6 -14.23 -20.38 17.07
N SER A 7 -14.84 -19.92 15.98
CA SER A 7 -14.16 -18.98 15.07
C SER A 7 -14.04 -17.59 15.67
N LEU A 8 -15.02 -17.15 16.47
CA LEU A 8 -15.02 -15.82 17.06
C LEU A 8 -13.93 -15.63 18.12
N THR A 9 -13.51 -16.69 18.82
CA THR A 9 -12.42 -16.61 19.82
C THR A 9 -11.08 -16.14 19.22
N VAL A 10 -10.91 -16.23 17.89
CA VAL A 10 -9.75 -15.68 17.20
C VAL A 10 -9.64 -14.17 17.44
N PHE A 11 -10.76 -13.45 17.47
CA PHE A 11 -10.76 -12.00 17.68
C PHE A 11 -10.36 -11.63 19.12
N ASP A 12 -10.82 -12.40 20.11
CA ASP A 12 -10.49 -12.18 21.53
C ASP A 12 -8.99 -12.38 21.82
N ASN A 13 -8.30 -13.18 21.01
CA ASN A 13 -6.89 -13.53 21.18
C ASN A 13 -5.98 -12.90 20.12
N ALA A 14 -6.51 -12.04 19.25
CA ALA A 14 -5.76 -11.46 18.14
C ALA A 14 -4.71 -10.41 18.59
N LEU A 15 -4.82 -9.90 19.83
CA LEU A 15 -4.02 -8.77 20.32
C LEU A 15 -4.13 -7.53 19.41
N VAL A 16 -5.33 -7.30 18.87
CA VAL A 16 -5.65 -6.17 17.99
C VAL A 16 -6.80 -5.38 18.60
N ASP A 17 -6.51 -4.20 19.14
CA ASP A 17 -7.51 -3.32 19.74
C ASP A 17 -8.44 -2.70 18.68
N GLN A 18 -7.87 -2.30 17.53
CA GLN A 18 -8.61 -1.64 16.46
C GLN A 18 -8.02 -2.00 15.09
N ARG A 19 -8.91 -2.07 14.08
CA ARG A 19 -8.56 -2.11 12.66
C ARG A 19 -9.21 -0.96 11.91
N PHE A 20 -8.54 -0.51 10.85
CA PHE A 20 -9.03 0.53 9.96
C PHE A 20 -9.53 -0.09 8.67
N PHE A 21 -10.65 0.42 8.16
CA PHE A 21 -11.30 -0.04 6.95
C PHE A 21 -11.46 1.15 6.00
N CYS A 22 -11.35 0.88 4.69
CA CYS A 22 -11.60 1.88 3.64
C CYS A 22 -13.06 1.92 3.17
N VAL A 23 -13.89 1.01 3.69
CA VAL A 23 -15.31 0.84 3.37
C VAL A 23 -16.12 0.76 4.67
N ALA A 24 -17.42 1.03 4.56
CA ALA A 24 -18.34 0.91 5.68
C ALA A 24 -18.54 -0.55 6.10
N PRO A 25 -18.81 -0.85 7.38
CA PRO A 25 -19.04 -2.21 7.85
C PRO A 25 -20.15 -2.95 7.08
N GLU A 26 -21.21 -2.24 6.67
CA GLU A 26 -22.34 -2.81 5.94
C GLU A 26 -21.93 -3.36 4.58
N TRP A 27 -20.95 -2.72 3.92
CA TRP A 27 -20.41 -3.18 2.64
C TRP A 27 -19.68 -4.52 2.81
N LEU A 28 -18.99 -4.74 3.94
CA LEU A 28 -18.29 -6.00 4.23
C LEU A 28 -19.22 -7.20 4.46
N LEU A 29 -20.52 -6.95 4.66
CA LEU A 29 -21.52 -7.98 4.92
C LEU A 29 -22.19 -8.50 3.64
N SER A 30 -21.87 -7.93 2.48
CA SER A 30 -22.37 -8.35 1.16
C SER A 30 -21.30 -9.00 0.29
N GLU A 31 -21.73 -9.81 -0.67
CA GLU A 31 -20.84 -10.36 -1.70
C GLU A 31 -20.56 -9.32 -2.80
N HIS A 32 -19.29 -9.20 -3.19
CA HIS A 32 -18.85 -8.26 -4.21
C HIS A 32 -18.08 -8.95 -5.33
N ARG A 33 -18.15 -8.36 -6.52
CA ARG A 33 -17.35 -8.85 -7.66
C ARG A 33 -15.90 -8.38 -7.47
N ILE A 34 -14.94 -9.19 -7.88
CA ILE A 34 -13.50 -8.81 -7.89
C ILE A 34 -13.28 -7.47 -8.62
N SER A 35 -14.04 -7.20 -9.69
CA SER A 35 -13.96 -5.93 -10.40
C SER A 35 -14.38 -4.72 -9.56
N GLU A 36 -15.39 -4.89 -8.70
CA GLU A 36 -15.88 -3.84 -7.81
C GLU A 36 -14.89 -3.60 -6.66
N THR A 37 -14.43 -4.67 -6.02
CA THR A 37 -13.46 -4.57 -4.92
C THR A 37 -12.15 -3.95 -5.41
N ASN A 38 -11.69 -4.31 -6.61
CA ASN A 38 -10.50 -3.72 -7.21
C ASN A 38 -10.69 -2.25 -7.58
N GLN A 39 -11.89 -1.83 -8.01
CA GLN A 39 -12.15 -0.42 -8.29
C GLN A 39 -12.06 0.44 -7.02
N ILE A 40 -12.60 -0.05 -5.90
CA ILE A 40 -12.47 0.62 -4.60
C ILE A 40 -11.00 0.65 -4.16
N TYR A 41 -10.27 -0.46 -4.34
CA TYR A 41 -8.84 -0.51 -4.07
C TYR A 41 -8.09 0.57 -4.85
N LEU A 42 -8.33 0.71 -6.16
CA LEU A 42 -7.63 1.69 -7.00
C LEU A 42 -7.81 3.12 -6.48
N GLU A 43 -9.00 3.51 -6.06
CA GLU A 43 -9.24 4.86 -5.56
C GLU A 43 -8.68 5.08 -4.15
N CYS A 44 -8.98 4.17 -3.21
CA CYS A 44 -8.56 4.32 -1.82
C CYS A 44 -7.03 4.17 -1.67
N ALA A 45 -6.42 3.20 -2.35
CA ALA A 45 -4.98 2.95 -2.23
C ALA A 45 -4.16 4.10 -2.82
N LYS A 46 -4.61 4.66 -3.94
CA LYS A 46 -4.05 5.86 -4.57
C LYS A 46 -4.09 7.07 -3.64
N GLU A 47 -5.22 7.32 -3.01
CA GLU A 47 -5.36 8.43 -2.07
C GLU A 47 -4.45 8.27 -0.85
N LEU A 48 -4.41 7.07 -0.26
CA LEU A 48 -3.55 6.73 0.86
C LEU A 48 -2.06 6.83 0.49
N ALA A 49 -1.67 6.31 -0.67
CA ALA A 49 -0.29 6.38 -1.17
C ALA A 49 0.18 7.84 -1.29
N CYS A 50 -0.65 8.71 -1.89
CA CYS A 50 -0.32 10.12 -2.05
C CYS A 50 -0.20 10.82 -0.69
N LYS A 51 -1.18 10.62 0.21
CA LYS A 51 -1.18 11.20 1.56
C LYS A 51 0.05 10.77 2.36
N ALA A 52 0.34 9.47 2.39
CA ALA A 52 1.49 8.91 3.09
C ALA A 52 2.81 9.44 2.52
N THR A 53 2.91 9.59 1.19
CA THR A 53 4.10 10.15 0.53
C THR A 53 4.33 11.60 0.96
N VAL A 54 3.30 12.45 0.91
CA VAL A 54 3.44 13.87 1.32
C VAL A 54 3.88 13.97 2.78
N LEU A 55 3.26 13.20 3.68
CA LEU A 55 3.64 13.18 5.09
C LEU A 55 5.08 12.70 5.30
N CYS A 56 5.50 11.66 4.59
CA CYS A 56 6.85 11.11 4.65
C CYS A 56 7.90 12.15 4.19
N LEU A 57 7.68 12.76 3.02
CA LEU A 57 8.56 13.77 2.44
C LEU A 57 8.68 15.01 3.34
N ASN A 58 7.56 15.49 3.88
CA ASN A 58 7.54 16.61 4.81
C ASN A 58 8.35 16.31 6.08
N ARG A 59 8.18 15.11 6.66
CA ARG A 59 8.95 14.67 7.83
C ARG A 59 10.44 14.55 7.54
N ALA A 60 10.79 14.13 6.33
CA ALA A 60 12.18 14.01 5.89
C ALA A 60 12.82 15.36 5.46
N GLY A 61 12.04 16.42 5.30
CA GLY A 61 12.51 17.70 4.73
C GLY A 61 12.96 17.56 3.27
N VAL A 62 12.43 16.58 2.54
CA VAL A 62 12.81 16.28 1.15
C VAL A 62 11.73 16.78 0.21
N LYS A 63 12.11 17.62 -0.75
CA LYS A 63 11.18 18.03 -1.81
C LYS A 63 10.87 16.87 -2.77
N PRO A 64 9.65 16.75 -3.29
CA PRO A 64 9.25 15.66 -4.20
C PRO A 64 10.19 15.47 -5.40
N GLU A 65 10.68 16.57 -5.98
CA GLU A 65 11.59 16.56 -7.13
C GLU A 65 12.98 15.95 -6.82
N HIS A 66 13.33 15.75 -5.56
CA HIS A 66 14.59 15.12 -5.17
C HIS A 66 14.51 13.60 -5.04
N VAL A 67 13.34 12.99 -5.21
CA VAL A 67 13.18 11.53 -5.22
C VAL A 67 13.70 10.97 -6.54
N ASP A 68 14.65 10.03 -6.47
CA ASP A 68 15.28 9.40 -7.64
C ASP A 68 14.58 8.09 -8.03
N ARG A 69 14.00 7.39 -7.05
CA ARG A 69 13.35 6.10 -7.25
C ARG A 69 12.13 5.93 -6.35
N ILE A 70 11.11 5.27 -6.89
CA ILE A 70 9.95 4.77 -6.17
C ILE A 70 9.94 3.24 -6.20
N ILE A 71 9.84 2.62 -5.02
CA ILE A 71 9.51 1.21 -4.86
C ILE A 71 8.07 1.17 -4.34
N PHE A 72 7.17 0.54 -5.09
CA PHE A 72 5.75 0.49 -4.74
C PHE A 72 5.35 -0.94 -4.46
N VAL A 73 4.86 -1.21 -3.25
CA VAL A 73 4.50 -2.53 -2.76
C VAL A 73 3.00 -2.57 -2.49
N SER A 74 2.32 -3.54 -3.08
CA SER A 74 0.94 -3.90 -2.73
C SER A 74 0.62 -5.32 -3.17
N SER A 75 -0.28 -5.98 -2.46
CA SER A 75 -0.81 -7.31 -2.79
C SER A 75 -2.33 -7.40 -2.72
N SER A 76 -3.01 -6.34 -2.26
CA SER A 76 -4.46 -6.30 -2.05
C SER A 76 -5.28 -5.86 -3.27
N GLY A 77 -4.65 -5.53 -4.39
CA GLY A 77 -5.34 -5.25 -5.64
C GLY A 77 -4.39 -5.17 -6.84
N ILE A 78 -4.98 -5.19 -8.04
CA ILE A 78 -4.27 -5.25 -9.33
C ILE A 78 -4.43 -3.91 -10.04
N ALA A 79 -3.31 -3.31 -10.42
CA ALA A 79 -3.25 -2.03 -11.14
C ALA A 79 -2.26 -2.11 -12.30
N THR A 80 -2.73 -1.80 -13.50
CA THR A 80 -1.90 -1.66 -14.71
C THR A 80 -2.31 -0.39 -15.46
N PRO A 81 -1.49 0.68 -15.45
CA PRO A 81 -0.20 0.80 -14.77
C PRO A 81 -0.34 0.75 -13.23
N SER A 82 0.76 0.47 -12.54
CA SER A 82 0.80 0.46 -11.07
C SER A 82 0.59 1.89 -10.50
N LEU A 83 0.10 1.95 -9.25
CA LEU A 83 -0.35 3.18 -8.57
C LEU A 83 0.79 4.17 -8.25
N ASP A 84 2.05 3.77 -8.43
CA ASP A 84 3.19 4.70 -8.38
C ASP A 84 3.04 5.85 -9.40
N VAL A 85 2.37 5.62 -10.53
CA VAL A 85 2.13 6.66 -11.54
C VAL A 85 1.23 7.79 -11.01
N ASP A 86 0.21 7.45 -10.21
CA ASP A 86 -0.63 8.45 -9.54
C ASP A 86 0.16 9.26 -8.52
N VAL A 87 1.05 8.61 -7.75
CA VAL A 87 1.90 9.31 -6.78
C VAL A 87 2.81 10.30 -7.51
N ILE A 88 3.43 9.88 -8.61
CA ILE A 88 4.35 10.72 -9.39
C ILE A 88 3.65 12.01 -9.84
N SER A 89 2.49 11.86 -10.47
CA SER A 89 1.72 12.99 -10.99
C SER A 89 1.13 13.87 -9.89
N LYS A 90 0.50 13.29 -8.86
CA LYS A 90 -0.22 14.05 -7.82
C LYS A 90 0.68 14.71 -6.79
N VAL A 91 1.83 14.10 -6.46
CA VAL A 91 2.76 14.64 -5.46
C VAL A 91 3.86 15.50 -6.11
N GLY A 92 3.98 15.48 -7.44
CA GLY A 92 4.94 16.30 -8.18
C GLY A 92 6.36 15.74 -8.17
N LEU A 93 6.50 14.42 -8.21
CA LEU A 93 7.81 13.79 -8.42
C LEU A 93 8.27 14.05 -9.86
N ARG A 94 9.57 13.88 -10.12
CA ARG A 94 10.10 13.99 -11.48
C ARG A 94 9.52 12.90 -12.39
N THR A 95 9.25 13.26 -13.63
CA THR A 95 8.70 12.35 -14.65
C THR A 95 9.66 11.22 -15.05
N ASN A 96 10.96 11.37 -14.77
CA ASN A 96 11.99 10.37 -15.02
C ASN A 96 12.39 9.56 -13.77
N VAL A 97 11.59 9.60 -12.69
CA VAL A 97 11.82 8.77 -11.50
C VAL A 97 11.83 7.29 -11.89
N ARG A 98 12.79 6.53 -11.35
CA ARG A 98 12.86 5.09 -11.59
C ARG A 98 11.79 4.37 -10.78
N ARG A 99 11.11 3.40 -11.39
CA ARG A 99 9.94 2.74 -10.79
C ARG A 99 10.23 1.26 -10.60
N THR A 100 9.88 0.73 -9.43
CA THR A 100 9.99 -0.69 -9.11
C THR A 100 8.72 -1.15 -8.41
N PRO A 101 7.67 -1.52 -9.17
CA PRO A 101 6.47 -2.11 -8.60
C PRO A 101 6.75 -3.55 -8.14
N ILE A 102 6.30 -3.88 -6.94
CA ILE A 102 6.41 -5.20 -6.31
C ILE A 102 4.99 -5.66 -5.99
N PHE A 103 4.56 -6.73 -6.63
CA PHE A 103 3.25 -7.35 -6.44
C PHE A 103 3.39 -8.82 -6.02
N GLY A 104 2.48 -9.29 -5.16
CA GLY A 104 2.37 -10.72 -4.84
C GLY A 104 3.29 -11.26 -3.72
N LEU A 105 4.03 -10.40 -3.01
CA LEU A 105 4.86 -10.81 -1.86
C LEU A 105 4.10 -10.85 -0.53
N GLY A 106 2.86 -10.36 -0.48
CA GLY A 106 2.05 -10.31 0.74
C GLY A 106 2.76 -9.61 1.89
N CYS A 107 2.64 -10.18 3.09
CA CYS A 107 3.25 -9.66 4.33
C CYS A 107 4.77 -9.45 4.22
N ALA A 108 5.47 -10.17 3.34
CA ALA A 108 6.92 -10.01 3.15
C ALA A 108 7.28 -8.76 2.33
N GLY A 109 6.32 -8.16 1.61
CA GLY A 109 6.56 -7.07 0.67
C GLY A 109 7.24 -5.85 1.31
N GLY A 110 6.88 -5.50 2.55
CA GLY A 110 7.51 -4.40 3.27
C GLY A 110 9.00 -4.66 3.55
N ALA A 111 9.33 -5.85 4.08
CA ALA A 111 10.71 -6.23 4.36
C ALA A 111 11.55 -6.36 3.08
N SER A 112 10.98 -6.96 2.03
CA SER A 112 11.61 -7.05 0.71
C SER A 112 11.86 -5.66 0.12
N GLY A 113 10.89 -4.75 0.24
CA GLY A 113 11.01 -3.36 -0.20
C GLY A 113 12.12 -2.60 0.54
N VAL A 114 12.21 -2.74 1.86
CA VAL A 114 13.29 -2.13 2.67
C VAL A 114 14.66 -2.70 2.31
N SER A 115 14.76 -4.03 2.15
CA SER A 115 16.01 -4.68 1.75
C SER A 115 16.51 -4.17 0.40
N LEU A 116 15.61 -4.09 -0.58
CA LEU A 116 15.90 -3.55 -1.91
C LEU A 116 16.29 -2.07 -1.86
N ALA A 117 15.54 -1.23 -1.14
CA ALA A 117 15.87 0.18 -0.95
C ALA A 117 17.27 0.35 -0.33
N GLY A 118 17.58 -0.41 0.71
CA GLY A 118 18.88 -0.38 1.37
C GLY A 118 20.03 -0.81 0.45
N ALA A 119 19.84 -1.81 -0.39
CA ALA A 119 20.84 -2.20 -1.38
C ALA A 119 21.12 -1.07 -2.39
N ILE A 120 20.07 -0.39 -2.87
CA ILE A 120 20.19 0.72 -3.82
C ILE A 120 20.88 1.92 -3.18
N CYS A 121 20.48 2.31 -1.96
CA CYS A 121 21.09 3.43 -1.23
C CYS A 121 22.56 3.17 -0.88
N ARG A 122 22.99 1.91 -0.71
CA ARG A 122 24.41 1.57 -0.49
C ARG A 122 25.23 1.61 -1.77
N ALA A 123 24.62 1.23 -2.90
CA ALA A 123 25.30 1.16 -4.20
C ALA A 123 25.30 2.49 -4.96
N THR A 124 24.45 3.44 -4.59
CA THR A 124 24.21 4.69 -5.32
C THR A 124 23.97 5.86 -4.36
N SER A 125 23.93 7.09 -4.88
CA SER A 125 23.50 8.27 -4.12
C SER A 125 22.00 8.59 -4.31
N GLU A 126 21.20 7.62 -4.76
CA GLU A 126 19.77 7.81 -5.03
C GLU A 126 18.97 7.98 -3.72
N ARG A 127 17.99 8.89 -3.74
CA ARG A 127 16.92 8.96 -2.74
C ARG A 127 15.78 8.04 -3.15
N VAL A 128 15.58 6.99 -2.35
CA VAL A 128 14.56 5.97 -2.60
C VAL A 128 13.33 6.22 -1.73
N LEU A 129 12.17 6.38 -2.37
CA LEU A 129 10.86 6.38 -1.72
C LEU A 129 10.28 4.97 -1.78
N LEU A 130 10.11 4.34 -0.62
CA LEU A 130 9.38 3.08 -0.49
C LEU A 130 7.94 3.37 -0.04
N ILE A 131 6.98 2.88 -0.80
CA ILE A 131 5.56 2.96 -0.48
C ILE A 131 5.02 1.54 -0.35
N ALA A 132 4.37 1.25 0.77
CA ALA A 132 3.57 0.04 0.94
C ALA A 132 2.13 0.46 1.23
N VAL A 133 1.18 -0.04 0.43
CA VAL A 133 -0.25 0.22 0.63
C VAL A 133 -1.00 -1.09 0.60
N GLU A 134 -1.83 -1.34 1.61
CA GLU A 134 -2.63 -2.55 1.69
C GLU A 134 -4.06 -2.25 2.19
N LEU A 135 -5.05 -2.79 1.48
CA LEU A 135 -6.48 -2.71 1.80
C LEU A 135 -7.06 -4.13 1.87
N THR A 136 -6.61 -4.90 2.86
CA THR A 136 -6.95 -6.32 3.01
C THR A 136 -8.44 -6.58 3.30
N SER A 137 -9.23 -5.53 3.56
CA SER A 137 -10.68 -5.63 3.66
C SER A 137 -11.39 -5.83 2.32
N LEU A 138 -10.68 -5.73 1.19
CA LEU A 138 -11.22 -5.81 -0.16
C LEU A 138 -10.86 -7.14 -0.87
N THR A 139 -10.22 -8.06 -0.17
CA THR A 139 -9.63 -9.28 -0.75
C THR A 139 -10.40 -10.56 -0.42
N PHE A 140 -11.65 -10.44 0.04
CA PHE A 140 -12.54 -11.55 0.40
C PHE A 140 -13.92 -11.41 -0.22
#